data_AF-A0A2N1MB18-F1
#
_entry.id   AF-A0A2N1MB18-F1
#
_cell.length_a   1.000
_cell.length_b   1.000
_cell.length_c   1.000
_cell.angle_alpha   90.00
_cell.angle_beta   90.00
_cell.angle_gamma   90.00
#
_symmetry.space_group_name_H-M   'P 1'
#
loop_
_entity.id
_entity.type
_entity.pdbx_description
1 polymer ?
#
loop_
_entity_poly.entity_id
_entity_poly.type
_entity_poly.pdbx_seq_one_letter_code
_entity_poly.pdbx_strand_id
1 'polypeptide(L)'
;MKIFDMLKKYHFKDSNLLFHDKPLNTWRRNDSVSRIDYIWVHYNMIPDLVYASKNKPHIIQTDHSTITAYFSLIDIFNKTALATKKRHNNAKMINYEKVTDDHWLKFNEEIDDKNGKLDLDNLPQNQSTLNKVWNLIKDTFLVTMKKLPMKKQNPNREDLPETVLYYKAYLRKLSKILLNITEKQIVRNGLANEEMKRKFIQDNLYIIIPLLDEFPIGNNSKPLIYISLVEFKHLVKNLFRLVQAKYIEEDQIYKQEKIRFYVERRLDDLQDNKSRMIDSILERKRRTITLDRVLIERDGVQSLCLDDKEIVKEAENHYQNVAGKRSNNSLILDDRWSNRYKPIQQIDQTWYSEIITPITIEEWRDMINSLPNDKASGPSKISNEMLKKAGDNIHRNLLLLANLCLTTGDVPSE
;
A
#
# COMPACT_ATOMS: atom_id res chain seq x y z
N MET A 1 -48.34 8.87 -14.99
CA MET A 1 -48.00 10.07 -14.19
C MET A 1 -48.10 9.74 -12.70
N LYS A 2 -47.12 9.01 -12.13
CA LYS A 2 -47.12 8.62 -10.70
C LYS A 2 -45.71 8.52 -10.09
N ILE A 3 -44.70 8.14 -10.87
CA ILE A 3 -43.36 7.86 -10.32
C ILE A 3 -42.50 9.11 -10.10
N PHE A 4 -42.54 10.10 -10.99
CA PHE A 4 -41.74 11.32 -10.83
C PHE A 4 -42.24 12.21 -9.68
N ASP A 5 -43.55 12.25 -9.45
CA ASP A 5 -44.11 12.99 -8.32
C ASP A 5 -43.80 12.30 -6.99
N MET A 6 -43.77 10.97 -6.98
CA MET A 6 -43.30 10.18 -5.84
C MET A 6 -41.82 10.44 -5.54
N LEU A 7 -40.95 10.42 -6.55
CA LEU A 7 -39.52 10.70 -6.37
C LEU A 7 -39.27 12.11 -5.83
N LYS A 8 -39.99 13.12 -6.35
CA LYS A 8 -39.94 14.48 -5.81
C LYS A 8 -40.41 14.54 -4.35
N LYS A 9 -41.49 13.82 -4.01
CA LYS A 9 -42.01 13.73 -2.64
C LYS A 9 -40.98 13.14 -1.67
N TYR A 10 -40.19 12.16 -2.10
CA TYR A 10 -39.12 11.54 -1.31
C TYR A 10 -37.75 12.24 -1.47
N HIS A 11 -37.74 13.53 -1.81
CA HIS A 11 -36.51 14.33 -1.91
C HIS A 11 -35.48 13.74 -2.87
N PHE A 12 -35.91 13.26 -4.03
CA PHE A 12 -35.04 12.98 -5.16
C PHE A 12 -35.20 14.08 -6.21
N LYS A 13 -34.07 14.48 -6.81
CA LYS A 13 -34.03 15.40 -7.93
C LYS A 13 -33.29 14.76 -9.09
N ASP A 14 -33.80 15.02 -10.28
CA ASP A 14 -33.16 14.59 -11.53
C ASP A 14 -31.83 15.32 -11.70
N SER A 15 -30.75 14.55 -11.78
CA SER A 15 -29.38 15.04 -11.92
C SER A 15 -29.18 15.92 -13.15
N ASN A 16 -29.88 15.67 -14.25
CA ASN A 16 -29.68 16.44 -15.48
C ASN A 16 -30.25 17.87 -15.36
N LEU A 17 -31.37 18.02 -14.64
CA LEU A 17 -32.00 19.32 -14.35
C LEU A 17 -31.16 20.21 -13.42
N LEU A 18 -30.10 19.67 -12.82
CA LEU A 18 -29.19 20.45 -11.97
C LEU A 18 -28.10 21.18 -12.75
N PHE A 19 -27.74 20.68 -13.95
CA PHE A 19 -26.58 21.20 -14.71
C PHE A 19 -26.92 21.71 -16.10
N HIS A 20 -28.15 21.48 -16.58
CA HIS A 20 -28.59 21.86 -17.92
C HIS A 20 -29.91 22.61 -17.86
N ASP A 21 -29.98 23.79 -18.48
CA ASP A 21 -31.21 24.59 -18.57
C ASP A 21 -32.32 23.86 -19.33
N LYS A 22 -31.93 22.98 -20.26
CA LYS A 22 -32.84 22.09 -20.98
C LYS A 22 -32.42 20.64 -20.78
N PRO A 23 -33.36 19.75 -20.41
CA PRO A 23 -33.11 18.32 -20.33
C PRO A 23 -32.44 17.75 -21.58
N LEU A 24 -31.40 16.94 -21.41
CA LEU A 24 -30.75 16.29 -22.53
C LEU A 24 -31.61 15.13 -23.06
N ASN A 25 -31.91 15.14 -24.36
CA ASN A 25 -32.55 14.01 -25.03
C ASN A 25 -31.64 12.78 -25.03
N THR A 26 -32.19 11.64 -24.62
CA THR A 26 -31.46 10.37 -24.47
C THR A 26 -31.84 9.35 -25.52
N TRP A 27 -32.95 9.53 -26.23
CA TRP A 27 -33.39 8.63 -27.29
C TRP A 27 -33.60 9.39 -28.60
N ARG A 28 -33.27 8.74 -29.72
CA ARG A 28 -33.48 9.27 -31.07
C ARG A 28 -33.81 8.16 -32.05
N ARG A 29 -34.91 8.31 -32.77
CA ARG A 29 -35.25 7.50 -33.95
C ARG A 29 -35.71 8.41 -35.09
N ASN A 30 -35.03 8.33 -36.22
CA ASN A 30 -35.23 9.25 -37.36
C ASN A 30 -35.12 10.72 -36.89
N ASP A 31 -36.14 11.55 -37.20
CA ASP A 31 -36.23 12.95 -36.78
C ASP A 31 -36.85 13.15 -35.39
N SER A 32 -37.35 12.09 -34.76
CA SER A 32 -37.92 12.15 -33.42
C SER A 32 -36.85 12.03 -32.35
N VAL A 33 -36.90 12.93 -31.37
CA VAL A 33 -36.01 12.92 -30.21
C VAL A 33 -36.83 13.00 -28.93
N SER A 34 -36.47 12.21 -27.93
CA SER A 34 -37.13 12.24 -26.63
C SER A 34 -36.13 11.97 -25.51
N ARG A 35 -36.56 12.23 -24.28
CA ARG A 35 -35.82 11.92 -23.07
C ARG A 35 -36.61 10.89 -22.29
N ILE A 36 -36.05 9.69 -22.17
CA ILE A 36 -36.71 8.56 -21.50
C ILE A 36 -35.81 7.87 -20.46
N ASP A 37 -34.55 8.30 -20.36
CA ASP A 37 -33.58 7.80 -19.38
C ASP A 37 -33.25 8.89 -18.34
N TYR A 38 -33.19 8.50 -17.05
CA TYR A 38 -33.03 9.43 -15.94
C TYR A 38 -32.10 8.87 -14.85
N ILE A 39 -31.26 9.73 -14.26
CA ILE A 39 -30.57 9.45 -12.99
C ILE A 39 -31.13 10.42 -11.96
N TRP A 40 -31.86 9.88 -10.98
CA TRP A 40 -32.39 10.63 -9.85
C TRP A 40 -31.45 10.52 -8.66
N VAL A 41 -31.19 11.65 -8.00
CA VAL A 41 -30.24 11.76 -6.89
C VAL A 41 -30.96 12.33 -5.68
N HIS A 42 -30.79 11.70 -4.53
CA HIS A 42 -31.37 12.19 -3.28
C HIS A 42 -30.72 13.53 -2.89
N TYR A 43 -31.47 14.45 -2.29
CA TYR A 43 -30.98 15.80 -1.96
C TYR A 43 -29.68 15.79 -1.15
N ASN A 44 -29.51 14.82 -0.25
CA ASN A 44 -28.30 14.69 0.58
C ASN A 44 -27.02 14.41 -0.23
N MET A 45 -27.12 13.86 -1.45
CA MET A 45 -25.97 13.55 -2.31
C MET A 45 -25.75 14.60 -3.42
N ILE A 46 -26.61 15.62 -3.50
CA ILE A 46 -26.45 16.70 -4.48
C ILE A 46 -25.16 17.50 -4.29
N PRO A 47 -24.71 17.83 -3.06
CA PRO A 47 -23.44 18.54 -2.86
C PRO A 47 -22.23 17.79 -3.45
N ASP A 48 -22.30 16.46 -3.47
CA ASP A 48 -21.24 15.59 -3.97
C ASP A 48 -21.33 15.35 -5.47
N LEU A 49 -22.45 15.69 -6.10
CA LEU A 49 -22.65 15.53 -7.53
C LEU A 49 -21.89 16.65 -8.26
N VAL A 50 -20.83 16.28 -8.97
CA VAL A 50 -19.93 17.21 -9.67
C VAL A 50 -20.50 17.61 -11.02
N TYR A 51 -21.08 16.66 -11.76
CA TYR A 51 -21.62 16.91 -13.09
C TYR A 51 -22.54 15.77 -13.55
N ALA A 52 -23.46 16.04 -14.48
CA ALA A 52 -24.24 15.03 -15.18
C ALA A 52 -24.19 15.28 -16.69
N SER A 53 -24.03 14.25 -17.51
CA SER A 53 -23.90 14.35 -18.96
C SER A 53 -24.58 13.20 -19.70
N LYS A 54 -24.60 13.29 -21.03
CA LYS A 54 -24.91 12.17 -21.91
C LYS A 54 -23.74 11.87 -22.82
N ASN A 55 -23.54 10.59 -23.12
CA ASN A 55 -22.53 10.07 -24.03
C ASN A 55 -23.19 9.12 -25.02
N LYS A 56 -22.69 9.05 -26.25
CA LYS A 56 -23.13 8.01 -27.20
C LYS A 56 -22.38 6.72 -26.87
N PRO A 57 -23.06 5.57 -26.75
CA PRO A 57 -22.38 4.30 -26.59
C PRO A 57 -21.55 4.02 -27.86
N HIS A 58 -20.29 3.65 -27.67
CA HIS A 58 -19.35 3.38 -28.77
C HIS A 58 -19.28 1.90 -29.16
N ILE A 59 -19.81 1.01 -28.31
CA ILE A 59 -19.69 -0.45 -28.45
C ILE A 59 -20.97 -1.07 -28.99
N ILE A 60 -22.13 -0.47 -28.68
CA ILE A 60 -23.45 -1.02 -29.00
C ILE A 60 -24.18 0.00 -29.88
N GLN A 61 -24.69 -0.48 -31.02
CA GLN A 61 -25.52 0.32 -31.89
C GLN A 61 -26.95 0.33 -31.33
N THR A 62 -27.28 1.41 -30.62
CA THR A 62 -28.61 1.65 -30.05
C THR A 62 -29.07 3.07 -30.39
N ASP A 63 -30.40 3.24 -30.41
CA ASP A 63 -31.10 4.51 -30.49
C ASP A 63 -31.08 5.31 -29.17
N HIS A 64 -30.51 4.74 -28.09
CA HIS A 64 -30.28 5.42 -26.82
C HIS A 64 -28.86 5.99 -26.67
N SER A 65 -28.76 7.08 -25.90
CA SER A 65 -27.52 7.67 -25.38
C SER A 65 -27.37 7.31 -23.92
N THR A 66 -26.17 6.93 -23.51
CA THR A 66 -25.83 6.66 -22.11
C THR A 66 -25.87 7.95 -21.30
N ILE A 67 -26.57 7.94 -20.18
CA ILE A 67 -26.52 9.03 -19.18
C ILE A 67 -25.47 8.73 -18.13
N THR A 68 -24.76 9.76 -17.66
CA THR A 68 -23.66 9.62 -16.70
C THR A 68 -23.74 10.71 -15.65
N ALA A 69 -23.54 10.34 -14.39
CA ALA A 69 -23.43 11.27 -13.26
C ALA A 69 -22.07 11.06 -12.57
N TYR A 70 -21.37 12.15 -12.30
CA TYR A 70 -20.03 12.16 -11.70
C TYR A 70 -20.13 12.67 -10.27
N PHE A 71 -19.61 11.90 -9.32
CA PHE A 71 -19.63 12.25 -7.90
C PHE A 71 -18.22 12.45 -7.34
N SER A 72 -18.08 13.36 -6.37
CA SER A 72 -16.93 13.49 -5.51
C SER A 72 -16.93 12.33 -4.49
N LEU A 73 -15.83 11.59 -4.43
CA LEU A 73 -15.68 10.45 -3.51
C LEU A 73 -15.20 10.85 -2.10
N ILE A 74 -14.86 12.12 -1.91
CA ILE A 74 -14.23 12.61 -0.67
C ILE A 74 -15.23 12.50 0.49
N ASP A 75 -16.45 12.97 0.27
CA ASP A 75 -17.48 13.08 1.31
C ASP A 75 -18.42 11.87 1.33
N ILE A 76 -18.72 11.24 0.17
CA ILE A 76 -19.62 10.07 0.07
C ILE A 76 -19.11 8.85 0.84
N PHE A 77 -17.80 8.58 0.79
CA PHE A 77 -17.22 7.37 1.37
C PHE A 77 -16.44 7.62 2.67
N ASN A 78 -16.53 8.84 3.24
CA ASN A 78 -15.77 9.23 4.43
C ASN A 78 -14.30 8.78 4.35
N LYS A 79 -13.68 8.86 3.17
CA LYS A 79 -12.27 8.47 3.04
C LYS A 79 -11.49 9.51 3.82
N THR A 80 -11.02 9.12 5.01
CA THR A 80 -10.20 9.97 5.89
C THR A 80 -9.23 10.77 5.05
N ALA A 81 -9.35 12.10 5.15
CA ALA A 81 -8.57 13.05 4.37
C ALA A 81 -7.11 12.60 4.34
N LEU A 82 -6.48 12.63 3.16
CA LEU A 82 -5.09 12.22 2.94
C LEU A 82 -4.11 12.77 3.99
N ALA A 83 -4.44 13.91 4.61
CA ALA A 83 -3.70 14.51 5.71
C ALA A 83 -3.66 13.65 6.99
N THR A 84 -4.77 13.00 7.37
CA THR A 84 -4.87 12.21 8.61
C THR A 84 -4.06 10.92 8.52
N LYS A 85 -4.14 10.19 7.40
CA LYS A 85 -3.28 9.01 7.15
C LYS A 85 -1.78 9.37 7.12
N LYS A 86 -1.43 10.54 6.58
CA LYS A 86 -0.04 11.05 6.57
C LYS A 86 0.46 11.48 7.95
N ARG A 87 -0.43 11.89 8.88
CA ARG A 87 -0.05 12.25 10.25
C ARG A 87 0.26 11.04 11.12
N HIS A 88 -0.46 9.93 10.93
CA HIS A 88 -0.29 8.73 11.76
C HIS A 88 0.70 7.70 11.18
N ASN A 89 1.01 7.72 9.87
CA ASN A 89 1.92 6.75 9.27
C ASN A 89 3.34 7.33 9.09
N ASN A 90 4.07 7.45 10.22
CA ASN A 90 5.46 7.93 10.27
C ASN A 90 6.50 6.80 10.30
N ALA A 91 6.09 5.53 10.07
CA ALA A 91 7.00 4.40 10.08
C ALA A 91 8.12 4.60 9.03
N LYS A 92 9.34 4.79 9.54
CA LYS A 92 10.56 4.84 8.74
C LYS A 92 11.08 3.40 8.62
N MET A 93 11.35 2.97 7.39
CA MET A 93 11.95 1.68 7.08
C MET A 93 13.35 1.92 6.52
N ILE A 94 14.27 1.00 6.75
CA ILE A 94 15.61 1.08 6.15
C ILE A 94 15.47 0.99 4.63
N ASN A 95 16.24 1.81 3.92
CA ASN A 95 16.27 1.81 2.47
C ASN A 95 17.52 1.11 1.97
N TYR A 96 17.49 -0.23 1.92
CA TYR A 96 18.62 -1.07 1.51
C TYR A 96 19.20 -0.69 0.13
N GLU A 97 18.37 -0.23 -0.81
CA GLU A 97 18.81 0.28 -2.12
C GLU A 97 19.80 1.46 -2.05
N LYS A 98 19.80 2.21 -0.95
CA LYS A 98 20.71 3.36 -0.73
C LYS A 98 21.80 3.06 0.29
N VAL A 99 21.83 1.86 0.86
CA VAL A 99 22.91 1.45 1.76
C VAL A 99 24.11 1.11 0.88
N THR A 100 25.25 1.72 1.18
CA THR A 100 26.52 1.55 0.45
C THR A 100 27.45 0.70 1.30
N ASP A 101 28.56 0.23 0.73
CA ASP A 101 29.55 -0.54 1.51
C ASP A 101 30.16 0.28 2.64
N ASP A 102 30.34 1.61 2.49
CA ASP A 102 30.77 2.52 3.57
C ASP A 102 29.75 2.57 4.73
N HIS A 103 28.45 2.54 4.42
CA HIS A 103 27.42 2.44 5.46
C HIS A 103 27.51 1.11 6.21
N TRP A 104 27.82 0.00 5.52
CA TRP A 104 28.01 -1.31 6.16
C TRP A 104 29.29 -1.39 6.99
N LEU A 105 30.38 -0.78 6.54
CA LEU A 105 31.62 -0.70 7.31
C LEU A 105 31.40 0.01 8.65
N LYS A 106 30.80 1.21 8.62
CA LYS A 106 30.45 1.98 9.83
C LYS A 106 29.47 1.22 10.74
N PHE A 107 28.51 0.52 10.13
CA PHE A 107 27.57 -0.31 10.87
C PHE A 107 28.30 -1.43 11.63
N ASN A 108 29.26 -2.11 10.99
CA ASN A 108 30.03 -3.18 11.62
C ASN A 108 30.97 -2.66 12.70
N GLU A 109 31.70 -1.56 12.44
CA GLU A 109 32.58 -0.94 13.44
C GLU A 109 31.82 -0.59 14.73
N GLU A 110 30.64 0.02 14.61
CA GLU A 110 29.83 0.38 15.78
C GLU A 110 29.20 -0.81 16.50
N ILE A 111 28.83 -1.84 15.75
CA ILE A 111 28.30 -3.07 16.33
C ILE A 111 29.40 -3.80 17.09
N ASP A 112 30.60 -3.91 16.53
CA ASP A 112 31.72 -4.60 17.17
C ASP A 112 32.21 -3.85 18.42
N ASP A 113 32.23 -2.51 18.39
CA ASP A 113 32.54 -1.66 19.55
C ASP A 113 31.55 -1.86 20.71
N LYS A 114 30.25 -1.93 20.41
CA LYS A 114 29.20 -2.04 21.45
C LYS A 114 28.93 -3.45 21.93
N ASN A 115 29.08 -4.44 21.05
CA ASN A 115 28.80 -5.82 21.41
C ASN A 115 29.96 -6.46 22.19
N GLY A 116 31.16 -5.85 22.14
CA GLY A 116 32.36 -6.29 22.84
C GLY A 116 32.74 -7.75 22.54
N LYS A 117 33.87 -8.20 23.08
CA LYS A 117 34.10 -9.63 23.28
C LYS A 117 33.47 -9.97 24.62
N LEU A 118 32.23 -10.45 24.62
CA LEU A 118 31.69 -11.06 25.82
C LEU A 118 32.61 -12.23 26.18
N ASP A 119 33.07 -12.30 27.43
CA ASP A 119 33.84 -13.44 27.92
C ASP A 119 32.86 -14.56 28.29
N LEU A 120 32.46 -15.30 27.26
CA LEU A 120 31.26 -16.13 27.30
C LEU A 120 31.51 -17.56 27.80
N ASP A 121 32.77 -18.02 27.82
CA ASP A 121 33.14 -19.38 28.23
C ASP A 121 32.89 -19.63 29.73
N ASN A 122 32.73 -18.56 30.52
CA ASN A 122 32.48 -18.61 31.96
C ASN A 122 31.05 -18.24 32.36
N LEU A 123 30.13 -18.09 31.41
CA LEU A 123 28.78 -17.65 31.73
C LEU A 123 27.91 -18.80 32.28
N PRO A 124 27.15 -18.57 33.37
CA PRO A 124 26.24 -19.57 33.90
C PRO A 124 25.18 -19.98 32.86
N GLN A 125 25.02 -21.28 32.63
CA GLN A 125 24.00 -21.82 31.71
C GLN A 125 22.61 -21.77 32.36
N ASN A 126 21.97 -20.60 32.34
CA ASN A 126 20.62 -20.40 32.83
C ASN A 126 19.85 -19.36 31.99
N GLN A 127 18.54 -19.31 32.21
CA GLN A 127 17.63 -18.44 31.46
C GLN A 127 17.99 -16.94 31.57
N SER A 128 18.55 -16.51 32.70
CA SER A 128 18.99 -15.12 32.88
C SER A 128 20.13 -14.76 31.93
N THR A 129 21.07 -15.68 31.72
CA THR A 129 22.19 -15.51 30.80
C THR A 129 21.70 -15.46 29.35
N LEU A 130 20.82 -16.38 28.93
CA LEU A 130 20.23 -16.38 27.58
C LEU A 130 19.58 -15.03 27.26
N ASN A 131 18.76 -14.52 28.18
CA ASN A 131 18.09 -13.23 28.03
C ASN A 131 19.07 -12.06 27.97
N LYS A 132 20.12 -12.06 28.80
CA LYS A 132 21.14 -10.99 28.79
C LYS A 132 21.89 -10.94 27.46
N VAL A 133 22.34 -12.09 26.98
CA VAL A 133 23.07 -12.19 25.71
C VAL A 133 22.18 -11.75 24.55
N TRP A 134 20.93 -12.24 24.50
CA TRP A 134 19.99 -11.85 23.45
C TRP A 134 19.67 -10.35 23.47
N ASN A 135 19.35 -9.80 24.64
CA ASN A 135 19.01 -8.37 24.76
C ASN A 135 20.17 -7.48 24.35
N LEU A 136 21.41 -7.83 24.73
CA LEU A 136 22.60 -7.09 24.30
C LEU A 136 22.75 -7.08 22.77
N ILE A 137 22.62 -8.24 22.12
CA ILE A 137 22.70 -8.34 20.66
C ILE A 137 21.57 -7.52 20.01
N LYS A 138 20.33 -7.71 20.47
CA LYS A 138 19.14 -7.03 19.95
C LYS A 138 19.23 -5.51 20.08
N ASP A 139 19.58 -5.00 21.26
CA ASP A 139 19.70 -3.57 21.51
C ASP A 139 20.82 -2.95 20.68
N THR A 140 21.93 -3.66 20.52
CA THR A 140 23.03 -3.23 19.65
C THR A 140 22.56 -3.06 18.21
N PHE A 141 21.86 -4.05 17.64
CA PHE A 141 21.28 -3.94 16.30
C PHE A 141 20.27 -2.78 16.20
N LEU A 142 19.37 -2.63 17.17
CA LEU A 142 18.33 -1.61 17.17
C LEU A 142 18.89 -0.18 17.27
N VAL A 143 20.00 0.02 17.97
CA VAL A 143 20.68 1.31 18.06
C VAL A 143 21.41 1.61 16.76
N THR A 144 22.20 0.66 16.25
CA THR A 144 23.05 0.91 15.08
C THR A 144 22.24 1.03 13.80
N MET A 145 21.15 0.28 13.65
CA MET A 145 20.31 0.35 12.44
C MET A 145 19.69 1.74 12.21
N LYS A 146 19.50 2.56 13.27
CA LYS A 146 18.95 3.92 13.15
C LYS A 146 19.83 4.86 12.33
N LYS A 147 21.12 4.52 12.16
CA LYS A 147 22.09 5.29 11.39
C LYS A 147 22.10 4.93 9.90
N LEU A 148 21.47 3.81 9.52
CA LEU A 148 21.34 3.44 8.12
C LEU A 148 20.34 4.38 7.41
N PRO A 149 20.51 4.60 6.09
CA PRO A 149 19.57 5.36 5.27
C PRO A 149 18.11 4.88 5.46
N MET A 150 17.23 5.80 5.85
CA MET A 150 15.81 5.51 6.09
C MET A 150 14.92 6.07 4.97
N LYS A 151 13.92 5.31 4.53
CA LYS A 151 12.80 5.77 3.69
C LYS A 151 11.50 5.84 4.48
N LYS A 152 10.66 6.83 4.18
CA LYS A 152 9.27 6.85 4.67
C LYS A 152 8.46 5.88 3.83
N GLN A 153 7.67 5.03 4.48
CA GLN A 153 6.70 4.21 3.77
C GLN A 153 5.62 5.13 3.17
N ASN A 154 5.40 5.07 1.85
CA ASN A 154 4.24 5.73 1.24
C ASN A 154 3.14 4.66 1.09
N PRO A 155 2.14 4.61 1.98
CA PRO A 155 1.12 3.56 1.97
C PRO A 155 0.23 3.58 0.72
N ASN A 156 0.31 4.64 -0.10
CA ASN A 156 -0.50 4.80 -1.31
C ASN A 156 0.34 5.03 -2.58
N ARG A 157 1.64 4.68 -2.59
CA ARG A 157 2.36 4.62 -3.88
C ARG A 157 1.81 3.38 -4.59
N GLU A 158 0.84 3.57 -5.47
CA GLU A 158 0.58 2.57 -6.50
C GLU A 158 1.88 2.47 -7.30
N ASP A 159 2.53 1.30 -7.26
CA ASP A 159 3.67 0.98 -8.11
C ASP A 159 3.18 0.83 -9.54
N LEU A 160 2.79 1.96 -10.12
CA LEU A 160 2.45 2.12 -11.51
C LEU A 160 3.74 2.13 -12.33
N PRO A 161 3.74 1.51 -13.53
CA PRO A 161 4.86 1.60 -14.44
C PRO A 161 5.21 3.05 -14.74
N GLU A 162 6.49 3.30 -14.97
CA GLU A 162 7.00 4.64 -15.27
C GLU A 162 6.35 5.23 -16.53
N THR A 163 6.05 4.39 -17.53
CA THR A 163 5.32 4.75 -18.76
C THR A 163 3.89 5.27 -18.48
N VAL A 164 3.15 4.57 -17.61
CA VAL A 164 1.79 4.98 -17.20
C VAL A 164 1.84 6.32 -16.44
N LEU A 165 2.82 6.50 -15.55
CA LEU A 165 3.03 7.76 -14.82
C LEU A 165 3.42 8.91 -15.76
N TYR A 166 4.27 8.64 -16.76
CA TYR A 166 4.70 9.57 -17.78
C TYR A 166 3.51 10.14 -18.56
N TYR A 167 2.71 9.28 -19.21
CA TYR A 167 1.56 9.76 -20.00
C TYR A 167 0.49 10.42 -19.12
N LYS A 168 0.24 9.91 -17.91
CA LYS A 168 -0.67 10.54 -16.93
C LYS A 168 -0.23 11.96 -16.54
N ALA A 169 1.08 12.20 -16.40
CA ALA A 169 1.62 13.53 -16.13
C ALA A 169 1.44 14.46 -17.33
N TYR A 170 1.71 14.00 -18.55
CA TYR A 170 1.51 14.78 -19.76
C TYR A 170 0.04 15.13 -20.01
N LEU A 171 -0.90 14.21 -19.78
CA LEU A 171 -2.33 14.51 -19.87
C LEU A 171 -2.74 15.68 -18.97
N ARG A 172 -2.21 15.74 -17.74
CA ARG A 172 -2.47 16.86 -16.82
C ARG A 172 -1.89 18.17 -17.34
N LYS A 173 -0.65 18.15 -17.83
CA LYS A 173 0.02 19.33 -18.41
C LYS A 173 -0.77 19.86 -19.61
N LEU A 174 -1.12 18.98 -20.57
CA LEU A 174 -1.91 19.33 -21.75
C LEU A 174 -3.32 19.84 -21.39
N SER A 175 -3.97 19.22 -20.40
CA SER A 175 -5.28 19.68 -19.89
C SER A 175 -5.20 21.09 -19.32
N LYS A 176 -4.14 21.40 -18.57
CA LYS A 176 -3.89 22.74 -18.02
C LYS A 176 -3.70 23.78 -19.13
N ILE A 177 -2.95 23.43 -20.17
CA ILE A 177 -2.79 24.29 -21.36
C ILE A 177 -4.15 24.56 -22.00
N LEU A 178 -4.95 23.51 -22.27
CA LEU A 178 -6.28 23.65 -22.87
C LEU A 178 -7.23 24.49 -22.02
N LEU A 179 -7.18 24.35 -20.69
CA LEU A 179 -7.99 25.13 -19.75
C LEU A 179 -7.65 26.62 -19.82
N ASN A 180 -6.36 26.95 -19.94
CA ASN A 180 -5.88 28.34 -20.07
C ASN A 180 -6.26 28.99 -21.42
N ILE A 181 -6.67 28.21 -22.43
CA ILE A 181 -7.12 28.68 -23.76
C ILE A 181 -8.66 28.55 -23.92
N THR A 182 -9.39 28.51 -22.79
CA THR A 182 -10.85 28.66 -22.80
C THR A 182 -11.22 30.13 -22.95
N GLU A 183 -12.36 30.45 -23.55
CA GLU A 183 -12.79 31.84 -23.82
C GLU A 183 -12.72 32.73 -22.56
N LYS A 184 -13.18 32.22 -21.41
CA LYS A 184 -13.11 32.92 -20.13
C LYS A 184 -11.67 33.19 -19.68
N GLN A 185 -10.76 32.24 -19.88
CA GLN A 185 -9.36 32.35 -19.47
C GLN A 185 -8.53 33.18 -20.46
N ILE A 186 -8.91 33.22 -21.74
CA ILE A 186 -8.28 34.09 -22.74
C ILE A 186 -8.45 35.56 -22.34
N VAL A 187 -9.66 35.95 -21.93
CA VAL A 187 -9.95 37.31 -21.44
C VAL A 187 -9.22 37.57 -20.12
N ARG A 188 -9.29 36.64 -19.16
CA ARG A 188 -8.67 36.79 -17.83
C ARG A 188 -7.13 36.88 -17.87
N ASN A 189 -6.49 36.12 -18.76
CA ASN A 189 -5.04 36.04 -18.87
C ASN A 189 -4.46 37.07 -19.86
N GLY A 190 -5.28 38.00 -20.38
CA GLY A 190 -4.82 39.02 -21.34
C GLY A 190 -4.37 38.45 -22.69
N LEU A 191 -4.75 37.21 -23.02
CA LEU A 191 -4.38 36.52 -24.26
C LEU A 191 -5.11 37.07 -25.51
N ALA A 192 -5.65 38.29 -25.43
CA ALA A 192 -6.11 39.06 -26.58
C ALA A 192 -4.93 39.82 -27.25
N ASN A 193 -3.90 40.19 -26.48
CA ASN A 193 -2.68 40.84 -26.96
C ASN A 193 -1.76 39.83 -27.68
N GLU A 194 -1.30 40.16 -28.89
CA GLU A 194 -0.41 39.32 -29.71
C GLU A 194 0.93 38.99 -29.04
N GLU A 195 1.49 39.91 -28.26
CA GLU A 195 2.76 39.68 -27.55
C GLU A 195 2.58 38.66 -26.41
N MET A 196 1.48 38.78 -25.67
CA MET A 196 1.13 37.84 -24.60
C MET A 196 0.76 36.45 -25.16
N LYS A 197 0.10 36.39 -26.32
CA LYS A 197 -0.17 35.12 -27.02
C LYS A 197 1.13 34.41 -27.41
N ARG A 198 2.09 35.13 -28.00
CA ARG A 198 3.38 34.56 -28.42
C ARG A 198 4.16 34.04 -27.22
N LYS A 199 4.24 34.82 -26.15
CA LYS A 199 4.88 34.39 -24.90
C LYS A 199 4.22 33.14 -24.32
N PHE A 200 2.89 33.11 -24.27
CA PHE A 200 2.16 31.93 -23.79
C PHE A 200 2.42 30.68 -24.66
N ILE A 201 2.45 30.82 -25.99
CA ILE A 201 2.77 29.69 -26.88
C ILE A 201 4.21 29.22 -26.61
N GLN A 202 5.18 30.14 -26.60
CA GLN A 202 6.59 29.84 -26.34
C GLN A 202 6.79 29.13 -25.00
N ASP A 203 6.16 29.62 -23.93
CA ASP A 203 6.21 29.02 -22.59
C ASP A 203 5.59 27.63 -22.54
N ASN A 204 4.78 27.21 -23.51
CA ASN A 204 4.18 25.87 -23.53
C ASN A 204 4.81 24.96 -24.60
N LEU A 205 5.67 25.49 -25.48
CA LEU A 205 6.38 24.68 -26.48
C LEU A 205 7.34 23.68 -25.83
N TYR A 206 7.98 24.01 -24.69
CA TYR A 206 8.86 23.05 -24.01
C TYR A 206 8.14 21.78 -23.54
N ILE A 207 6.82 21.86 -23.29
CA ILE A 207 6.00 20.71 -22.90
C ILE A 207 5.60 19.89 -24.14
N ILE A 208 5.44 20.57 -25.28
CA ILE A 208 4.83 20.03 -26.49
C ILE A 208 5.87 19.41 -27.42
N ILE A 209 7.08 20.00 -27.52
CA ILE A 209 8.17 19.53 -28.40
C ILE A 209 8.49 18.04 -28.17
N PRO A 210 8.73 17.56 -26.93
CA PRO A 210 9.00 16.14 -26.69
C PRO A 210 7.89 15.21 -27.19
N LEU A 211 6.62 15.67 -27.11
CA LEU A 211 5.48 14.91 -27.61
C LEU A 211 5.34 14.98 -29.13
N LEU A 212 5.84 16.03 -29.78
CA LEU A 212 5.84 16.13 -31.25
C LEU A 212 6.91 15.24 -31.88
N ASP A 213 8.04 15.06 -31.19
CA ASP A 213 9.08 14.11 -31.60
C ASP A 213 8.56 12.67 -31.50
N GLU A 214 7.80 12.37 -30.43
CA GLU A 214 7.17 11.06 -30.22
C GLU A 214 5.94 10.83 -31.13
N PHE A 215 5.16 11.88 -31.37
CA PHE A 215 3.97 11.87 -32.21
C PHE A 215 4.07 12.94 -33.31
N PRO A 216 4.63 12.60 -34.48
CA PRO A 216 4.76 13.56 -35.58
C PRO A 216 3.39 13.90 -36.15
N ILE A 217 2.81 15.02 -35.70
CA ILE A 217 1.53 15.55 -36.17
C ILE A 217 1.73 16.97 -36.71
N GLY A 218 1.21 17.20 -37.92
CA GLY A 218 1.08 18.53 -38.50
C GLY A 218 2.32 18.97 -39.27
N ASN A 219 2.22 19.01 -40.60
CA ASN A 219 3.17 19.74 -41.44
C ASN A 219 2.85 21.23 -41.30
N ASN A 220 3.48 21.90 -40.33
CA ASN A 220 3.29 23.34 -40.18
C ASN A 220 4.18 24.05 -41.20
N SER A 221 3.58 24.67 -42.21
CA SER A 221 4.29 25.49 -43.20
C SER A 221 4.95 26.74 -42.60
N LYS A 222 4.75 27.01 -41.30
CA LYS A 222 5.31 28.12 -40.53
C LYS A 222 5.90 27.59 -39.20
N PRO A 223 6.93 28.23 -38.63
CA PRO A 223 7.50 27.81 -37.35
C PRO A 223 6.44 27.86 -36.23
N LEU A 224 6.48 26.89 -35.31
CA LEU A 224 5.50 26.68 -34.23
C LEU A 224 5.24 27.90 -33.34
N ILE A 225 6.21 28.81 -33.24
CA ILE A 225 6.07 30.05 -32.45
C ILE A 225 5.19 31.11 -33.13
N TYR A 226 4.94 30.97 -34.43
CA TYR A 226 4.17 31.90 -35.26
C TYR A 226 2.76 31.40 -35.61
N ILE A 227 2.34 30.28 -35.05
CA ILE A 227 0.98 29.76 -35.28
C ILE A 227 -0.04 30.56 -34.48
N SER A 228 -1.26 30.65 -35.01
CA SER A 228 -2.37 31.28 -34.32
C SER A 228 -2.75 30.51 -33.05
N LEU A 229 -3.39 31.19 -32.09
CA LEU A 229 -3.88 30.55 -30.87
C LEU A 229 -4.90 29.42 -31.16
N VAL A 230 -5.63 29.54 -32.26
CA VAL A 230 -6.59 28.52 -32.74
C VAL A 230 -5.84 27.28 -33.24
N GLU A 231 -4.81 27.46 -34.08
CA GLU A 231 -3.95 26.37 -34.55
C GLU A 231 -3.21 25.69 -33.39
N PHE A 232 -2.67 26.47 -32.45
CA PHE A 232 -2.04 25.95 -31.24
C PHE A 232 -3.01 25.12 -30.40
N LYS A 233 -4.24 25.60 -30.19
CA LYS A 233 -5.29 24.86 -29.47
C LYS A 233 -5.64 23.55 -30.16
N HIS A 234 -5.73 23.54 -31.50
CA HIS A 234 -5.96 22.32 -32.26
C HIS A 234 -4.80 21.33 -32.12
N LEU A 235 -3.56 21.80 -32.19
CA LEU A 235 -2.37 20.99 -31.99
C LEU A 235 -2.36 20.32 -30.61
N VAL A 236 -2.56 21.10 -29.55
CA VAL A 236 -2.60 20.59 -28.15
C VAL A 236 -3.73 19.58 -27.98
N LYS A 237 -4.89 19.79 -28.62
CA LYS A 237 -6.03 18.87 -28.57
C LYS A 237 -5.74 17.55 -29.29
N ASN A 238 -5.03 17.59 -30.41
CA ASN A 238 -4.62 16.38 -31.13
C ASN A 238 -3.59 15.58 -30.34
N LEU A 239 -2.58 16.24 -29.78
CA LEU A 239 -1.61 15.62 -28.88
C LEU A 239 -2.27 15.03 -27.65
N PHE A 240 -3.23 15.75 -27.04
CA PHE A 240 -4.00 15.22 -25.91
C PHE A 240 -4.69 13.89 -26.24
N ARG A 241 -5.29 13.78 -27.43
CA ARG A 241 -5.96 12.55 -27.88
C ARG A 241 -4.97 11.40 -28.09
N LEU A 242 -3.81 11.67 -28.68
CA LEU A 242 -2.79 10.63 -28.88
C LEU A 242 -2.16 10.16 -27.57
N VAL A 243 -1.78 11.10 -26.70
CA VAL A 243 -1.28 10.80 -25.35
C VAL A 243 -2.34 10.05 -24.55
N GLN A 244 -3.62 10.38 -24.72
CA GLN A 244 -4.72 9.66 -24.07
C GLN A 244 -4.84 8.22 -24.59
N ALA A 245 -4.72 8.01 -25.91
CA ALA A 245 -4.73 6.67 -26.48
C ALA A 245 -3.54 5.84 -25.96
N LYS A 246 -2.33 6.41 -25.94
CA LYS A 246 -1.13 5.74 -25.39
C LYS A 246 -1.24 5.44 -23.90
N TYR A 247 -1.76 6.38 -23.11
CA TYR A 247 -2.03 6.14 -21.70
C TYR A 247 -2.98 4.95 -21.49
N ILE A 248 -4.05 4.85 -22.29
CA ILE A 248 -5.02 3.75 -22.18
C ILE A 248 -4.35 2.41 -22.55
N GLU A 249 -3.54 2.39 -23.61
CA GLU A 249 -2.80 1.21 -24.05
C GLU A 249 -1.84 0.71 -22.94
N GLU A 250 -1.00 1.59 -22.40
CA GLU A 250 -0.05 1.25 -21.33
C GLU A 250 -0.76 0.80 -20.04
N ASP A 251 -1.86 1.45 -19.67
CA ASP A 251 -2.67 1.06 -18.52
C ASP A 251 -3.32 -0.32 -18.70
N GLN A 252 -3.70 -0.69 -19.93
CA GLN A 252 -4.19 -2.02 -20.27
C GLN A 252 -3.09 -3.08 -20.19
N ILE A 253 -1.90 -2.79 -20.74
CA ILE A 253 -0.74 -3.69 -20.66
C ILE A 253 -0.42 -3.97 -19.19
N TYR A 254 -0.28 -2.93 -18.38
CA TYR A 254 -0.04 -3.07 -16.94
C TYR A 254 -1.10 -3.93 -16.23
N LYS A 255 -2.38 -3.71 -16.54
CA LYS A 255 -3.47 -4.52 -15.97
C LYS A 255 -3.37 -5.98 -16.37
N GLN A 256 -3.06 -6.26 -17.63
CA GLN A 256 -2.88 -7.64 -18.12
C GLN A 256 -1.71 -8.33 -17.42
N GLU A 257 -0.57 -7.63 -17.27
CA GLU A 257 0.58 -8.15 -16.54
C GLU A 257 0.25 -8.44 -15.07
N LYS A 258 -0.48 -7.54 -14.39
CA LYS A 258 -0.93 -7.78 -13.02
C LYS A 258 -1.87 -8.96 -12.93
N ILE A 259 -2.82 -9.09 -13.87
CA ILE A 259 -3.72 -10.24 -13.91
C ILE A 259 -2.91 -11.53 -14.07
N ARG A 260 -1.97 -11.59 -15.03
CA ARG A 260 -1.10 -12.75 -15.23
C ARG A 260 -0.31 -13.09 -13.97
N PHE A 261 0.33 -12.10 -13.36
CA PHE A 261 1.06 -12.27 -12.10
C PHE A 261 0.18 -12.86 -10.98
N TYR A 262 -1.04 -12.36 -10.79
CA TYR A 262 -1.94 -12.89 -9.77
C TYR A 262 -2.55 -14.25 -10.15
N VAL A 263 -2.58 -14.61 -11.43
CA VAL A 263 -2.93 -15.97 -11.86
C VAL A 263 -1.80 -16.93 -11.51
N GLU A 264 -0.56 -16.62 -11.90
CA GLU A 264 0.64 -17.42 -11.59
C GLU A 264 0.79 -17.62 -10.08
N ARG A 265 0.71 -16.53 -9.31
CA ARG A 265 0.75 -16.60 -7.84
C ARG A 265 -0.33 -17.50 -7.25
N ARG A 266 -1.54 -17.53 -7.83
CA ARG A 266 -2.61 -18.41 -7.36
C ARG A 266 -2.32 -19.88 -7.68
N LEU A 267 -1.62 -20.16 -8.77
CA LEU A 267 -1.15 -21.51 -9.09
C LEU A 267 -0.06 -21.94 -8.10
N ASP A 268 0.87 -21.05 -7.74
CA ASP A 268 1.87 -21.32 -6.71
C ASP A 268 1.21 -21.56 -5.34
N ASP A 269 0.26 -20.68 -4.95
CA ASP A 269 -0.48 -20.81 -3.69
C ASP A 269 -1.32 -22.11 -3.64
N LEU A 270 -1.73 -22.70 -4.78
CA LEU A 270 -2.41 -24.01 -4.78
C LEU A 270 -1.49 -25.13 -4.29
N GLN A 271 -0.20 -25.05 -4.60
CA GLN A 271 0.81 -26.02 -4.14
C GLN A 271 1.25 -25.72 -2.70
N ASP A 272 1.64 -24.47 -2.44
CA ASP A 272 2.39 -24.10 -1.23
C ASP A 272 1.52 -23.48 -0.12
N ASN A 273 0.34 -22.93 -0.44
CA ASN A 273 -0.50 -22.21 0.53
C ASN A 273 -2.01 -22.25 0.21
N LYS A 274 -2.59 -23.46 0.32
CA LYS A 274 -4.00 -23.75 -0.02
C LYS A 274 -5.00 -22.84 0.69
N SER A 275 -4.76 -22.49 1.96
CA SER A 275 -5.64 -21.59 2.73
C SER A 275 -5.74 -20.21 2.07
N ARG A 276 -4.60 -19.66 1.64
CA ARG A 276 -4.55 -18.37 0.97
C ARG A 276 -5.22 -18.41 -0.41
N MET A 277 -5.04 -19.51 -1.16
CA MET A 277 -5.71 -19.72 -2.43
C MET A 277 -7.24 -19.73 -2.25
N ILE A 278 -7.75 -20.49 -1.27
CA ILE A 278 -9.19 -20.55 -0.94
C ILE A 278 -9.71 -19.17 -0.55
N ASP A 279 -8.99 -18.44 0.31
CA ASP A 279 -9.38 -17.09 0.71
C ASP A 279 -9.44 -16.14 -0.50
N SER A 280 -8.51 -16.27 -1.45
CA SER A 280 -8.50 -15.47 -2.68
C SER A 280 -9.64 -15.82 -3.63
N ILE A 281 -9.97 -17.10 -3.84
CA ILE A 281 -11.02 -17.55 -4.77
C ILE A 281 -12.40 -17.16 -4.26
N LEU A 282 -12.62 -17.32 -2.95
CA LEU A 282 -13.90 -17.03 -2.31
C LEU A 282 -14.03 -15.54 -1.93
N GLU A 283 -13.07 -14.71 -2.36
CA GLU A 283 -12.97 -13.28 -2.02
C GLU A 283 -13.13 -13.02 -0.50
N ARG A 284 -12.66 -13.96 0.32
CA ARG A 284 -12.79 -13.90 1.77
C ARG A 284 -11.86 -12.83 2.30
N LYS A 285 -12.43 -11.67 2.62
CA LYS A 285 -11.75 -10.66 3.44
C LYS A 285 -11.79 -11.14 4.88
N ARG A 286 -10.61 -11.34 5.49
CA ARG A 286 -10.51 -11.56 6.93
C ARG A 286 -11.19 -10.38 7.62
N ARG A 287 -12.22 -10.66 8.41
CA ARG A 287 -12.88 -9.65 9.23
C ARG A 287 -11.94 -9.32 10.37
N THR A 288 -11.20 -8.23 10.24
CA THR A 288 -10.49 -7.63 11.37
C THR A 288 -11.47 -6.82 12.18
N ILE A 289 -11.55 -7.11 13.47
CA ILE A 289 -12.25 -6.26 14.43
C ILE A 289 -11.26 -5.17 14.83
N THR A 290 -11.62 -3.91 14.57
CA THR A 290 -10.88 -2.77 15.10
C THR A 290 -11.50 -2.42 16.45
N LEU A 291 -10.75 -2.63 17.53
CA LEU A 291 -11.14 -2.21 18.87
C LEU A 291 -10.74 -0.74 19.04
N ASP A 292 -11.60 0.17 18.60
CA ASP A 292 -11.42 1.62 18.73
C ASP A 292 -12.07 2.18 20.01
N ARG A 293 -12.90 1.36 20.68
CA ARG A 293 -13.67 1.74 21.86
C ARG A 293 -13.88 0.53 22.76
N VAL A 294 -13.65 0.70 24.04
CA VAL A 294 -13.87 -0.36 25.05
C VAL A 294 -14.77 0.18 26.14
N LEU A 295 -15.73 -0.63 26.58
CA LEU A 295 -16.56 -0.31 27.73
C LEU A 295 -15.78 -0.65 28.99
N ILE A 296 -15.44 0.36 29.80
CA ILE A 296 -14.69 0.19 31.04
C ILE A 296 -15.62 0.54 32.19
N GLU A 297 -15.74 -0.38 33.14
CA GLU A 297 -16.46 -0.15 34.37
C GLU A 297 -15.49 0.36 35.44
N ARG A 298 -15.72 1.59 35.91
CA ARG A 298 -14.98 2.19 37.04
C ARG A 298 -16.00 2.56 38.11
N ASP A 299 -15.80 2.06 39.32
CA ASP A 299 -16.64 2.36 40.49
C ASP A 299 -18.15 2.13 40.24
N GLY A 300 -18.51 1.08 39.49
CA GLY A 300 -19.89 0.72 39.15
C GLY A 300 -20.53 1.57 38.05
N VAL A 301 -19.77 2.48 37.42
CA VAL A 301 -20.21 3.27 36.27
C VAL A 301 -19.53 2.78 35.00
N GLN A 302 -20.33 2.36 34.03
CA GLN A 302 -19.83 1.97 32.71
C GLN A 302 -19.57 3.22 31.87
N SER A 303 -18.32 3.38 31.44
CA SER A 303 -17.87 4.49 30.60
C SER A 303 -17.27 3.95 29.31
N LEU A 304 -17.54 4.62 28.19
CA LEU A 304 -16.97 4.27 26.90
C LEU A 304 -15.60 4.94 26.76
N CYS A 305 -14.54 4.14 26.77
CA CYS A 305 -13.17 4.63 26.63
C CYS A 305 -12.78 4.73 25.16
N LEU A 306 -12.17 5.87 24.81
CA LEU A 306 -11.71 6.22 23.46
C LEU A 306 -10.18 6.42 23.39
N ASP A 307 -9.46 6.28 24.51
CA ASP A 307 -8.01 6.50 24.57
C ASP A 307 -7.25 5.24 24.16
N ASP A 308 -6.39 5.36 23.15
CA ASP A 308 -5.65 4.23 22.57
C ASP A 308 -4.81 3.46 23.61
N LYS A 309 -4.17 4.15 24.56
CA LYS A 309 -3.30 3.48 25.56
C LYS A 309 -4.13 2.71 26.57
N GLU A 310 -5.25 3.31 26.98
CA GLU A 310 -6.15 2.72 27.94
C GLU A 310 -6.91 1.52 27.35
N ILE A 311 -7.33 1.62 26.08
CA ILE A 311 -7.92 0.49 25.32
C ILE A 311 -6.97 -0.69 25.25
N VAL A 312 -5.69 -0.47 24.93
CA VAL A 312 -4.68 -1.54 24.89
C VAL A 312 -4.52 -2.19 26.25
N LYS A 313 -4.39 -1.39 27.31
CA LYS A 313 -4.23 -1.89 28.68
C LYS A 313 -5.42 -2.74 29.13
N GLU A 314 -6.65 -2.29 28.87
CA GLU A 314 -7.84 -3.06 29.23
C GLU A 314 -8.05 -4.28 28.34
N ALA A 315 -7.68 -4.21 27.06
CA ALA A 315 -7.69 -5.39 26.20
C ALA A 315 -6.69 -6.46 26.69
N GLU A 316 -5.46 -6.06 27.04
CA GLU A 316 -4.46 -6.95 27.64
C GLU A 316 -4.99 -7.57 28.93
N ASN A 317 -5.53 -6.74 29.83
CA ASN A 317 -6.12 -7.19 31.09
C ASN A 317 -7.29 -8.17 30.87
N HIS A 318 -8.19 -7.87 29.92
CA HIS A 318 -9.29 -8.74 29.56
C HIS A 318 -8.76 -10.08 29.05
N TYR A 319 -7.90 -10.11 28.03
CA TYR A 319 -7.44 -11.38 27.44
C TYR A 319 -6.53 -12.19 28.37
N GLN A 320 -5.80 -11.56 29.29
CA GLN A 320 -5.04 -12.26 30.33
C GLN A 320 -5.96 -12.95 31.35
N ASN A 321 -7.12 -12.37 31.64
CA ASN A 321 -8.01 -12.84 32.71
C ASN A 321 -9.29 -13.54 32.22
N VAL A 322 -9.66 -13.41 30.95
CA VAL A 322 -10.92 -13.95 30.38
C VAL A 322 -10.99 -15.46 30.44
N ALA A 323 -9.83 -16.13 30.32
CA ALA A 323 -9.73 -17.59 30.42
C ALA A 323 -9.65 -18.09 31.87
N GLY A 324 -9.77 -17.20 32.87
CA GLY A 324 -9.46 -17.46 34.27
C GLY A 324 -7.96 -17.59 34.51
N LYS A 325 -7.52 -17.41 35.77
CA LYS A 325 -6.15 -17.81 36.17
C LYS A 325 -5.97 -19.27 35.80
N ARG A 326 -5.01 -19.58 34.93
CA ARG A 326 -4.53 -20.97 34.81
C ARG A 326 -4.09 -21.39 36.20
N SER A 327 -4.86 -22.26 36.83
CA SER A 327 -4.42 -23.08 37.93
C SER A 327 -3.32 -23.98 37.37
N ASN A 328 -2.11 -23.44 37.19
CA ASN A 328 -0.90 -24.23 37.02
C ASN A 328 -0.51 -24.84 38.38
N ASN A 329 -1.47 -25.34 39.14
CA ASN A 329 -1.21 -26.31 40.18
C ASN A 329 -0.78 -27.56 39.43
N SER A 330 0.54 -27.73 39.27
CA SER A 330 1.27 -28.90 38.75
C SER A 330 0.57 -29.68 37.64
N LEU A 331 1.19 -29.74 36.46
CA LEU A 331 0.87 -30.62 35.32
C LEU A 331 0.77 -32.11 35.73
N ILE A 332 -0.24 -32.49 36.51
CA ILE A 332 -0.63 -33.87 36.70
C ILE A 332 -1.45 -34.17 35.46
N LEU A 333 -0.74 -34.62 34.43
CA LEU A 333 -1.37 -35.23 33.27
C LEU A 333 -2.24 -36.38 33.77
N ASP A 334 -3.49 -36.42 33.33
CA ASP A 334 -4.34 -37.58 33.60
C ASP A 334 -3.69 -38.86 33.01
N ASP A 335 -4.16 -40.03 33.44
CA ASP A 335 -3.58 -41.31 33.01
C ASP A 335 -3.60 -41.49 31.49
N ARG A 336 -4.58 -40.91 30.81
CA ARG A 336 -4.68 -40.98 29.34
C ARG A 336 -3.51 -40.25 28.69
N TRP A 337 -3.25 -39.01 29.07
CA TRP A 337 -2.17 -38.20 28.51
C TRP A 337 -0.80 -38.65 29.02
N SER A 338 -0.68 -38.99 30.30
CA SER A 338 0.55 -39.55 30.88
C SER A 338 1.00 -40.79 30.10
N ASN A 339 0.08 -41.72 29.80
CA ASN A 339 0.42 -42.89 28.99
C ASN A 339 0.74 -42.55 27.53
N ARG A 340 0.12 -41.52 26.94
CA ARG A 340 0.37 -41.12 25.54
C ARG A 340 1.71 -40.41 25.35
N TYR A 341 2.17 -39.64 26.34
CA TYR A 341 3.43 -38.91 26.32
C TYR A 341 4.61 -39.70 26.90
N LYS A 342 4.40 -40.95 27.35
CA LYS A 342 5.52 -41.84 27.70
C LYS A 342 6.46 -42.01 26.51
N PRO A 343 7.79 -41.99 26.73
CA PRO A 343 8.75 -42.28 25.68
C PRO A 343 8.41 -43.61 24.99
N ILE A 344 8.40 -43.59 23.67
CA ILE A 344 8.15 -44.80 22.87
C ILE A 344 9.44 -45.64 22.94
N GLN A 345 9.35 -46.85 23.51
CA GLN A 345 10.52 -47.72 23.71
C GLN A 345 11.27 -48.09 22.43
N GLN A 346 10.61 -48.00 21.28
CA GLN A 346 11.18 -48.28 19.96
C GLN A 346 12.05 -47.13 19.43
N ILE A 347 11.97 -45.94 20.04
CA ILE A 347 12.79 -44.79 19.69
C ILE A 347 14.05 -44.86 20.54
N ASP A 348 15.18 -45.07 19.88
CA ASP A 348 16.48 -45.03 20.52
C ASP A 348 16.91 -43.57 20.75
N GLN A 349 17.25 -43.22 21.99
CA GLN A 349 17.68 -41.88 22.34
C GLN A 349 18.96 -41.47 21.60
N THR A 350 19.79 -42.45 21.20
CA THR A 350 21.02 -42.21 20.43
C THR A 350 20.74 -41.66 19.04
N TRP A 351 19.55 -41.85 18.47
CA TRP A 351 19.16 -41.25 17.19
C TRP A 351 19.12 -39.71 17.22
N TYR A 352 19.01 -39.11 18.41
CA TYR A 352 19.02 -37.66 18.58
C TYR A 352 20.40 -37.10 18.96
N SER A 353 21.42 -37.95 19.08
CA SER A 353 22.77 -37.51 19.50
C SER A 353 23.38 -36.48 18.54
N GLU A 354 23.15 -36.65 17.23
CA GLU A 354 23.57 -35.70 16.19
C GLU A 354 22.77 -34.39 16.18
N ILE A 355 21.61 -34.31 16.85
CA ILE A 355 20.77 -33.10 16.86
C ILE A 355 21.21 -32.11 17.95
N ILE A 356 21.90 -32.62 18.98
CA ILE A 356 22.37 -31.82 20.14
C ILE A 356 23.84 -31.44 19.97
N THR A 357 24.50 -31.86 18.88
CA THR A 357 25.86 -31.43 18.59
C THR A 357 25.92 -29.91 18.39
N PRO A 358 26.95 -29.22 18.93
CA PRO A 358 27.12 -27.79 18.71
C PRO A 358 27.20 -27.46 17.22
N ILE A 359 26.46 -26.44 16.82
CA ILE A 359 26.49 -25.88 15.47
C ILE A 359 27.87 -25.30 15.22
N THR A 360 28.46 -25.63 14.07
CA THR A 360 29.76 -25.12 13.64
C THR A 360 29.65 -23.72 13.03
N ILE A 361 30.77 -22.99 12.96
CA ILE A 361 30.76 -21.64 12.36
C ILE A 361 30.53 -21.69 10.85
N GLU A 362 30.96 -22.77 10.19
CA GLU A 362 30.75 -23.03 8.77
C GLU A 362 29.26 -23.23 8.47
N GLU A 363 28.59 -24.16 9.17
CA GLU A 363 27.15 -24.40 9.03
C GLU A 363 26.33 -23.14 9.32
N TRP A 364 26.72 -22.41 10.36
CA TRP A 364 26.08 -21.15 10.70
C TRP A 364 26.19 -20.11 9.58
N ARG A 365 27.37 -19.94 8.98
CA ARG A 365 27.58 -18.99 7.87
C ARG A 365 26.81 -19.39 6.62
N ASP A 366 26.82 -20.68 6.28
CA ASP A 366 26.08 -21.18 5.13
C ASP A 366 24.58 -20.94 5.28
N MET A 367 24.04 -21.19 6.47
CA MET A 367 22.65 -20.89 6.81
C MET A 367 22.35 -19.39 6.67
N ILE A 368 23.15 -18.50 7.28
CA ILE A 368 22.93 -17.05 7.21
C ILE A 368 22.97 -16.54 5.77
N ASN A 369 23.92 -17.02 4.97
CA ASN A 369 24.06 -16.61 3.57
C ASN A 369 22.87 -17.07 2.70
N SER A 370 22.28 -18.23 3.03
CA SER A 370 21.11 -18.77 2.34
C SER A 370 19.80 -18.00 2.60
N LEU A 371 19.76 -17.14 3.64
CA LEU A 371 18.54 -16.41 3.99
C LEU A 371 18.04 -15.53 2.82
N PRO A 372 16.73 -15.48 2.52
CA PRO A 372 16.23 -14.61 1.46
C PRO A 372 16.28 -13.12 1.87
N ASN A 373 16.65 -12.25 0.94
CA ASN A 373 16.56 -10.79 1.13
C ASN A 373 15.10 -10.32 1.00
N ASP A 374 14.83 -9.08 1.40
CA ASP A 374 13.54 -8.37 1.30
C ASP A 374 12.39 -9.06 2.04
N LYS A 375 12.71 -9.85 3.08
CA LYS A 375 11.72 -10.40 4.01
C LYS A 375 11.41 -9.42 5.13
N ALA A 376 10.17 -9.46 5.60
CA ALA A 376 9.76 -8.67 6.74
C ALA A 376 10.49 -9.16 8.00
N SER A 377 11.13 -8.24 8.72
CA SER A 377 11.73 -8.54 10.01
C SER A 377 10.67 -8.97 11.02
N GLY A 378 11.02 -9.92 11.89
CA GLY A 378 10.18 -10.33 13.01
C GLY A 378 10.08 -9.27 14.12
N PRO A 379 9.53 -9.62 15.29
CA PRO A 379 9.37 -8.70 16.44
C PRO A 379 10.66 -8.00 16.88
N SER A 380 11.81 -8.65 16.68
CA SER A 380 13.15 -8.10 16.96
C SER A 380 13.54 -6.92 16.04
N LYS A 381 12.87 -6.77 14.89
CA LYS A 381 13.18 -5.79 13.82
C LYS A 381 14.55 -5.98 13.13
N ILE A 382 15.27 -7.05 13.44
CA ILE A 382 16.54 -7.39 12.79
C ILE A 382 16.20 -8.05 11.44
N SER A 383 16.76 -7.53 10.35
CA SER A 383 16.52 -8.07 8.99
C SER A 383 17.60 -9.07 8.57
N ASN A 384 17.30 -9.85 7.54
CA ASN A 384 18.27 -10.80 6.97
C ASN A 384 19.50 -10.09 6.37
N GLU A 385 19.31 -8.92 5.76
CA GLU A 385 20.41 -8.11 5.23
C GLU A 385 21.37 -7.67 6.35
N MET A 386 20.83 -7.31 7.51
CA MET A 386 21.65 -6.91 8.67
C MET A 386 22.43 -8.10 9.22
N LEU A 387 21.82 -9.30 9.28
CA LEU A 387 22.51 -10.51 9.70
C LEU A 387 23.62 -10.89 8.72
N LYS A 388 23.36 -10.90 7.41
CA LYS A 388 24.36 -11.23 6.38
C LYS A 388 25.55 -10.28 6.32
N LYS A 389 25.32 -9.01 6.67
CA LYS A 389 26.35 -7.97 6.64
C LYS A 389 27.06 -7.78 7.97
N ALA A 390 26.62 -8.46 9.03
CA ALA A 390 27.23 -8.36 10.35
C ALA A 390 28.69 -8.85 10.35
N GLY A 391 29.49 -8.30 11.25
CA GLY A 391 30.87 -8.72 11.45
C GLY A 391 31.01 -10.11 12.08
N ASP A 392 32.22 -10.67 12.00
CA ASP A 392 32.55 -12.00 12.54
C ASP A 392 32.27 -12.13 14.04
N ASN A 393 32.46 -11.06 14.81
CA ASN A 393 32.25 -11.07 16.25
C ASN A 393 30.76 -11.31 16.60
N ILE A 394 29.86 -10.66 15.85
CA ILE A 394 28.41 -10.88 15.99
C ILE A 394 28.02 -12.29 15.65
N HIS A 395 28.56 -12.84 14.56
CA HIS A 395 28.27 -14.21 14.18
C HIS A 395 28.73 -15.21 15.23
N ARG A 396 29.89 -14.97 15.87
CA ARG A 396 30.32 -15.78 17.02
C ARG A 396 29.36 -15.67 18.20
N ASN A 397 28.91 -14.47 18.55
CA ASN A 397 28.00 -14.26 19.67
C ASN A 397 26.61 -14.87 19.42
N LEU A 398 26.09 -14.76 18.20
CA LEU A 398 24.83 -15.40 17.79
C LEU A 398 24.95 -16.93 17.74
N LEU A 399 26.05 -17.46 17.20
CA LEU A 399 26.32 -18.89 17.17
C LEU A 399 26.38 -19.46 18.59
N LEU A 400 27.07 -18.76 19.49
CA LEU A 400 27.11 -19.19 20.87
C LEU A 400 25.73 -19.16 21.51
N LEU A 401 24.95 -18.09 21.30
CA LEU A 401 23.58 -18.03 21.80
C LEU A 401 22.76 -19.24 21.32
N ALA A 402 22.87 -19.62 20.05
CA ALA A 402 22.21 -20.80 19.49
C ALA A 402 22.68 -22.10 20.18
N ASN A 403 23.99 -22.27 20.35
CA ASN A 403 24.55 -23.44 21.04
C ASN A 403 24.16 -23.51 22.53
N LEU A 404 24.08 -22.37 23.21
CA LEU A 404 23.58 -22.29 24.59
C LEU A 404 22.12 -22.72 24.67
N CYS A 405 21.29 -22.36 23.69
CA CYS A 405 19.89 -22.83 23.62
C CYS A 405 19.84 -24.36 23.47
N LEU A 406 20.71 -24.94 22.63
CA LEU A 406 20.80 -26.40 22.46
C LEU A 406 21.21 -27.11 23.74
N THR A 407 22.21 -26.60 24.46
CA THR A 407 22.70 -27.24 25.70
C THR A 407 21.73 -27.09 26.87
N THR A 408 21.05 -25.94 26.97
CA THR A 408 20.10 -25.67 28.06
C THR A 408 18.72 -26.25 27.81
N GLY A 409 18.38 -26.51 26.55
CA GLY A 409 17.02 -26.90 26.16
C GLY A 409 15.99 -25.78 26.34
N ASP A 410 16.45 -24.52 26.43
CA ASP A 410 15.61 -23.33 26.63
C ASP A 410 15.99 -22.23 25.62
N VAL A 411 15.14 -21.20 25.47
CA VAL A 411 15.33 -20.09 24.53
C VAL A 411 15.12 -18.75 25.21
N PRO A 412 15.73 -17.65 24.73
CA PRO A 412 15.49 -16.33 25.29
C PRO A 412 13.99 -15.99 25.30
N SER A 413 13.49 -15.49 26.43
CA SER A 413 12.14 -14.95 26.53
C SER A 413 12.07 -13.59 25.84
N GLU A 414 11.13 -13.43 24.90
CA GLU A 414 10.89 -12.17 24.19
C GLU A 414 10.26 -11.05 25.03
#